data_AF-A0A060BSX2-F1
#
_entry.id   AF-A0A060BSX2-F1
#
_cell.length_a   1.000
_cell.length_b   1.000
_cell.length_c   1.000
_cell.angle_alpha   90.00
_cell.angle_beta   90.00
_cell.angle_gamma   90.00
#
_symmetry.space_group_name_H-M   'P 1'
#
loop_
_entity.id
_entity.type
_entity.pdbx_description
1 polymer ?
#
loop_
_entity_poly.entity_id
_entity_poly.type
_entity_poly.pdbx_seq_one_letter_code
_entity_poly.pdbx_strand_id
1 'polypeptide(L)' 'MKEYPSKFGFSVSHTTRAPREKEIDGVHYHFTERSKIEEEISEGKFLEFAHVHGNVYGTSVEAVESVTDEGKVKLL' A
#
# COMPACT_ATOMS: atom_id res chain seq x y z
N MET A 1 -9.52 11.00 12.25
CA MET A 1 -8.36 11.94 12.20
C MET A 1 -8.68 13.37 12.60
N LYS A 2 -9.88 13.93 12.37
CA LYS A 2 -10.21 15.31 12.82
C LYS A 2 -9.98 15.54 14.32
N GLU A 3 -10.13 14.51 15.15
CA GLU A 3 -9.87 14.58 16.60
C GLU A 3 -8.45 14.17 17.03
N TYR A 4 -7.71 13.39 16.23
CA TYR A 4 -6.34 12.92 16.57
C TYR A 4 -5.43 12.83 15.34
N PRO A 5 -5.06 13.97 14.73
CA PRO A 5 -4.32 13.99 13.46
C PRO A 5 -2.88 13.46 13.56
N SER A 6 -2.30 13.46 14.77
CA SER A 6 -0.92 13.00 15.01
C SER A 6 -0.82 11.58 15.54
N LYS A 7 -1.94 10.88 15.78
CA LYS A 7 -1.94 9.52 16.36
C LYS A 7 -2.17 8.40 15.36
N PHE A 8 -2.76 8.71 14.19
CA PHE A 8 -3.10 7.70 13.21
C PHE A 8 -2.50 8.05 11.85
N GLY A 9 -2.05 7.03 11.12
CA GLY A 9 -1.54 7.17 9.76
C GLY A 9 -2.07 6.04 8.87
N PHE A 10 -2.11 6.31 7.56
CA PHE A 10 -2.50 5.33 6.54
C PHE A 10 -1.24 4.78 5.87
N SER A 11 -1.19 3.46 5.67
CA SER A 11 -0.26 2.87 4.71
C SER A 11 -0.72 3.17 3.29
N VAL A 12 0.22 3.37 2.38
CA VAL A 12 -0.06 3.47 0.95
C VAL A 12 0.03 2.06 0.35
N SER A 13 -1.08 1.54 -0.19
CA SER A 13 -1.11 0.20 -0.79
C SER A 13 -0.44 0.19 -2.17
N HIS A 14 -0.15 -1.00 -2.68
CA HIS A 14 0.41 -1.23 -4.02
C HIS A 14 -0.70 -1.58 -5.01
N THR A 15 -0.50 -1.27 -6.29
CA THR A 15 -1.36 -1.75 -7.38
C THR A 15 -0.62 -1.95 -8.68
N THR A 16 -1.06 -2.93 -9.50
CA THR A 16 -0.56 -3.14 -10.86
C THR A 16 -1.29 -2.32 -11.92
N ARG A 17 -2.36 -1.64 -11.52
CA ARG A 17 -3.10 -0.77 -12.42
C ARG A 17 -2.25 0.44 -12.76
N ALA A 18 -2.22 0.87 -14.02
CA ALA A 18 -1.60 2.14 -14.37
C ALA A 18 -2.21 3.34 -13.60
N PRO A 19 -1.40 4.33 -13.20
CA PRO A 19 -1.88 5.54 -12.55
C PRO A 19 -2.83 6.31 -13.47
N ARG A 20 -3.87 6.92 -12.89
CA ARG A 20 -4.70 7.93 -13.56
C ARG A 20 -3.97 9.27 -13.55
N GLU A 21 -4.40 10.19 -14.42
CA GLU A 21 -3.75 11.50 -14.65
C GLU A 21 -3.47 12.34 -13.38
N LYS A 22 -4.25 12.16 -12.31
CA LYS A 22 -4.09 12.90 -11.04
C LYS A 22 -3.55 12.05 -9.89
N GLU A 23 -3.23 10.78 -10.16
CA GLU A 23 -2.66 9.91 -9.14
C GLU A 23 -1.14 10.08 -9.11
N ILE A 24 -0.61 10.06 -7.88
CA ILE A 24 0.80 10.26 -7.58
C ILE A 24 1.30 8.98 -6.91
N ASP A 25 2.38 8.45 -7.46
CA ASP A 25 3.08 7.28 -6.92
C ASP A 25 3.61 7.54 -5.51
N GLY A 26 3.44 6.56 -4.62
CA GLY A 26 3.82 6.67 -3.20
C GLY A 26 2.93 7.58 -2.36
N VAL A 27 1.89 8.20 -2.94
CA VAL A 27 0.88 8.98 -2.20
C VAL A 27 -0.49 8.30 -2.27
N HIS A 28 -0.90 7.93 -3.49
CA HIS A 28 -2.20 7.30 -3.71
C HIS A 28 -2.09 5.78 -3.70
N TYR A 29 -1.10 5.27 -4.45
CA TYR A 29 -0.66 3.88 -4.46
C TYR A 29 0.83 3.85 -4.78
N HIS A 30 1.47 2.74 -4.45
CA HIS A 30 2.71 2.33 -5.11
C HIS A 30 2.33 1.57 -6.39
N PHE A 31 2.52 2.23 -7.53
CA PHE A 31 2.24 1.67 -8.84
C PHE A 31 3.40 0.76 -9.25
N THR A 32 3.14 -0.54 -9.31
CA THR A 32 4.17 -1.56 -9.52
C THR A 32 3.82 -2.48 -10.69
N GLU A 33 4.79 -3.25 -11.16
CA GLU A 33 4.55 -4.27 -12.19
C GLU A 33 3.90 -5.53 -11.60
N ARG A 34 3.14 -6.24 -12.43
CA ARG A 34 2.48 -7.49 -12.02
C ARG A 34 3.47 -8.56 -11.58
N SER A 35 4.52 -8.77 -12.36
CA SER A 35 5.57 -9.75 -12.04
C SER A 35 6.15 -9.50 -10.65
N LYS A 36 6.48 -8.24 -10.36
CA LYS A 36 7.07 -7.84 -9.09
C LYS A 36 6.14 -8.08 -7.91
N ILE A 37 4.87 -7.65 -7.99
CA ILE A 37 3.94 -7.86 -6.87
C ILE A 37 3.65 -9.35 -6.65
N GLU A 38 3.55 -10.15 -7.71
CA GLU A 38 3.30 -11.59 -7.60
C GLU A 38 4.51 -12.32 -6.98
N GLU A 39 5.74 -11.91 -7.33
CA GLU A 39 6.97 -12.37 -6.68
C GLU A 39 6.98 -12.02 -5.19
N GLU A 40 6.78 -10.76 -4.84
CA GLU A 40 6.81 -10.29 -3.44
C GLU A 40 5.67 -10.91 -2.59
N ILE A 41 4.50 -11.17 -3.19
CA ILE A 41 3.43 -11.95 -2.54
C ILE A 41 3.92 -13.38 -2.24
N SER A 42 4.58 -14.03 -3.19
CA SER A 42 5.10 -15.40 -3.00
C SER A 42 6.20 -15.48 -1.93
N GLU A 43 6.94 -14.39 -1.73
CA GLU A 43 7.94 -14.23 -0.68
C GLU A 43 7.34 -13.85 0.69
N GLY A 44 6.02 -13.67 0.78
CA GLY A 44 5.34 -13.32 2.04
C GLY A 44 5.52 -11.86 2.46
N LYS A 45 5.87 -10.96 1.53
CA LYS A 45 6.07 -9.52 1.81
C LYS A 45 4.76 -8.72 1.85
N PHE A 46 3.62 -9.35 1.59
CA PHE A 46 2.29 -8.73 1.61
C PHE A 46 1.44 -9.28 2.76
N LEU A 47 0.83 -8.37 3.52
CA LEU A 47 -0.11 -8.70 4.60
C LEU A 47 -1.47 -9.11 4.05
N GLU A 48 -1.89 -8.44 2.99
CA GLU A 48 -3.12 -8.71 2.26
C GLU A 48 -2.96 -8.35 0.79
N PHE A 49 -3.71 -9.05 -0.07
CA PHE A 49 -3.79 -8.76 -1.49
C PHE A 49 -5.10 -9.27 -2.09
N ALA A 50 -5.51 -8.66 -3.20
CA ALA A 50 -6.70 -9.04 -3.95
C ALA A 50 -6.51 -8.81 -5.45
N HIS A 51 -7.12 -9.68 -6.26
CA HIS A 51 -7.21 -9.53 -7.70
C HIS A 51 -8.53 -8.86 -8.06
N VAL A 52 -8.48 -7.66 -8.62
CA VAL A 52 -9.66 -6.84 -8.93
C VAL A 52 -9.55 -6.31 -10.35
N HIS A 53 -10.55 -6.59 -11.18
CA HIS A 53 -10.61 -6.16 -12.59
C HIS A 53 -9.32 -6.41 -13.39
N GLY A 54 -8.69 -7.58 -13.16
CA GLY A 54 -7.45 -7.96 -13.85
C GLY A 54 -6.18 -7.31 -13.32
N ASN A 55 -6.26 -6.48 -12.27
CA ASN A 55 -5.12 -5.90 -11.56
C ASN A 55 -4.96 -6.53 -10.17
N VAL A 56 -3.76 -6.44 -9.62
CA VAL A 56 -3.49 -6.83 -8.23
C VAL A 56 -3.42 -5.57 -7.38
N TYR A 57 -3.98 -5.65 -6.18
CA TYR A 57 -3.87 -4.65 -5.14
C TYR A 57 -3.38 -5.34 -3.88
N GLY A 58 -2.53 -4.70 -3.10
CA GLY A 58 -2.08 -5.29 -1.84
C GLY A 58 -1.39 -4.31 -0.92
N THR A 59 -1.38 -4.63 0.37
CA THR A 59 -0.70 -3.84 1.39
C THR A 59 0.55 -4.59 1.83
N SER A 60 1.73 -4.04 1.55
CA SER A 60 3.00 -4.69 1.92
C SER A 60 3.32 -4.51 3.39
N VAL A 61 4.08 -5.44 3.96
CA VAL A 61 4.60 -5.35 5.33
C VAL A 61 5.40 -4.06 5.49
N GLU A 62 6.27 -3.74 4.52
CA GLU A 62 7.08 -2.52 4.52
C GLU A 62 6.21 -1.24 4.51
N ALA A 63 5.13 -1.22 3.70
CA ALA A 63 4.19 -0.10 3.71
C ALA A 63 3.46 0.03 5.07
N VAL A 64 3.40 -1.05 5.86
CA VAL A 64 2.92 -1.07 7.24
C VAL A 64 4.02 -0.83 8.27
N GLU A 65 5.30 -0.94 7.96
CA GLU A 65 6.36 -0.56 8.89
C GLU A 65 6.65 0.94 8.81
N SER A 66 6.65 1.51 7.60
CA SER A 66 7.03 2.90 7.33
C SER A 66 6.27 4.01 8.08
N VAL A 67 5.03 3.76 8.54
CA VAL A 67 4.21 4.73 9.30
C VAL A 67 4.18 4.40 10.79
N THR A 68 4.64 3.20 11.19
CA THR A 68 4.82 2.83 12.60
C THR A 68 6.07 3.50 13.15
N ASP A 69 7.11 3.65 12.33
CA ASP A 69 8.33 4.39 12.65
C ASP A 69 8.09 5.90 12.87
N GLU A 70 6.96 6.43 12.41
CA GLU A 70 6.51 7.80 12.70
C GLU A 70 5.84 7.96 14.09
N GLY A 71 5.77 6.89 14.90
CA GLY A 71 5.14 6.90 16.21
C GLY A 71 3.60 6.96 16.16
N LYS A 72 2.99 6.60 15.03
CA LYS A 72 1.53 6.59 14.80
C LYS A 72 0.98 5.17 14.81
N VAL A 73 -0.25 5.02 15.30
CA VAL A 73 -1.03 3.79 15.22
C VAL A 73 -1.62 3.65 13.81
N LYS A 74 -1.39 2.52 13.16
CA LYS A 74 -1.86 2.28 11.78
C LYS A 74 -3.32 1.90 11.71
N LEU A 75 -3.97 2.35 10.63
CA LEU A 75 -5.26 1.88 10.18
C LEU A 75 -5.05 1.22 8.82
N LEU A 76 -5.41 -0.06 8.74
CA LEU A 76 -5.53 -0.84 7.50
C LEU A 76 -6.92 -0.65 6.92
#